data_AF-A0A179ENX8-F1
#
_entry.id   AF-A0A179ENX8-F1
#
_cell.length_a   1.000
_cell.length_b   1.000
_cell.length_c   1.000
_cell.angle_alpha   90.00
_cell.angle_beta   90.00
_cell.angle_gamma   90.00
#
_symmetry.space_group_name_H-M   'P 1'
#
loop_
_entity.id
_entity.type
_entity.pdbx_description
1 polymer ?
#
loop_
_entity_poly.entity_id
_entity_poly.type
_entity_poly.pdbx_seq_one_letter_code
_entity_poly.pdbx_strand_id
1 'polypeptide(L)'
;MHGLYSGFELVFKADYTSVKGNYDQIDRIYSVNWAGVGNFSLISQGIFRAKEQSGYSAYGGAKGAWNFSNISKSLYLYFRVGNDTAWIDSNM
;
A
#
# COMPACT_ATOMS: atom_id res chain seq x y z
N MET A 1 -7.75 0.70 -3.51
CA MET A 1 -6.57 1.56 -3.78
C MET A 1 -5.87 1.00 -4.99
N HIS A 2 -5.46 1.87 -5.92
CA HIS A 2 -4.90 1.50 -7.22
C HIS A 2 -3.53 2.18 -7.38
N GLY A 3 -2.55 1.42 -7.84
CA GLY A 3 -1.24 1.91 -8.27
C GLY A 3 -0.97 1.42 -9.67
N LEU A 4 -0.45 2.29 -10.53
CA LEU A 4 -0.23 1.99 -11.96
C LEU A 4 1.23 2.30 -12.32
N TYR A 5 1.90 1.35 -12.98
CA TYR A 5 3.24 1.54 -13.52
C TYR A 5 3.38 0.85 -14.87
N SER A 6 3.67 1.58 -15.94
CA SER A 6 4.03 1.01 -17.25
C SER A 6 3.11 -0.11 -17.75
N GLY A 7 1.79 0.03 -17.59
CA GLY A 7 0.81 -0.99 -17.99
C GLY A 7 0.64 -2.16 -17.00
N PHE A 8 1.26 -2.09 -15.83
CA PHE A 8 1.02 -2.94 -14.66
C PHE A 8 0.16 -2.20 -13.64
N GLU A 9 -0.77 -2.91 -13.01
CA GLU A 9 -1.64 -2.43 -11.93
C GLU A 9 -1.45 -3.29 -10.68
N LEU A 10 -1.30 -2.63 -9.53
CA LEU A 10 -1.38 -3.22 -8.20
C LEU A 10 -2.57 -2.63 -7.46
N VAL A 11 -3.41 -3.47 -6.89
CA VAL A 11 -4.64 -3.08 -6.20
C VAL A 11 -4.76 -3.81 -4.86
N PHE A 12 -5.30 -3.11 -3.87
CA PHE A 12 -5.81 -3.73 -2.66
C PHE A 12 -6.97 -2.92 -2.06
N LYS A 13 -7.64 -3.51 -1.07
CA LYS A 13 -8.65 -2.85 -0.23
C LYS A 13 -8.13 -2.71 1.19
N ALA A 14 -8.59 -1.67 1.88
CA ALA A 14 -8.26 -1.42 3.27
C ALA A 14 -9.50 -0.99 4.03
N ASP A 15 -9.60 -1.44 5.28
CA ASP A 15 -10.54 -0.91 6.26
C ASP A 15 -9.71 -0.09 7.26
N TYR A 16 -10.17 1.11 7.61
CA TYR A 16 -9.48 1.98 8.57
C TYR A 16 -10.49 2.75 9.41
N THR A 17 -10.06 3.09 10.62
CA THR A 17 -10.82 3.90 11.56
C THR A 17 -10.11 5.23 11.72
N SER A 18 -10.83 6.32 11.45
CA SER A 18 -10.37 7.67 11.79
C SER A 18 -11.10 8.20 13.00
N VAL A 19 -10.35 8.71 13.97
CA VAL A 19 -10.90 9.22 15.23
C VAL A 19 -10.47 10.67 15.39
N LYS A 20 -11.39 11.60 15.12
CA LYS A 20 -11.12 13.04 15.21
C LYS A 20 -10.50 13.43 16.56
N GLY A 21 -9.27 13.94 16.53
CA GLY A 21 -8.53 14.35 17.73
C GLY A 21 -7.92 13.20 18.54
N ASN A 22 -7.82 12.00 17.97
CA ASN A 22 -7.12 10.84 18.53
C ASN A 22 -6.37 10.11 17.39
N TYR A 23 -5.78 8.97 17.70
CA TYR A 23 -4.97 8.22 16.75
C TYR A 23 -5.80 7.31 15.85
N ASP A 24 -5.75 7.58 14.56
CA ASP A 24 -6.20 6.76 13.45
C ASP A 24 -5.52 5.38 13.39
N GLN A 25 -6.21 4.40 12.82
CA GLN A 25 -5.66 3.05 12.65
C GLN A 25 -6.13 2.36 11.38
N ILE A 26 -5.30 1.47 10.86
CA ILE A 26 -5.65 0.54 9.79
C ILE A 26 -6.09 -0.76 10.43
N ASP A 27 -7.32 -1.17 10.16
CA ASP A 27 -7.91 -2.37 10.71
C ASP A 27 -7.59 -3.59 9.84
N ARG A 28 -7.59 -3.41 8.52
CA ARG A 28 -7.34 -4.50 7.55
C ARG A 28 -6.69 -4.00 6.27
N ILE A 29 -5.87 -4.86 5.68
CA ILE A 29 -5.41 -4.80 4.29
C ILE A 29 -5.75 -6.15 3.66
N TYR A 30 -6.51 -6.16 2.57
CA TYR A 30 -7.04 -7.38 1.97
C TYR A 30 -7.27 -7.24 0.47
N SER A 31 -7.54 -8.38 -0.19
CA SER A 31 -7.78 -8.46 -1.64
C SER A 31 -6.65 -7.84 -2.46
N VAL A 32 -5.39 -8.09 -2.05
CA VAL A 32 -4.21 -7.70 -2.82
C VAL A 32 -4.23 -8.47 -4.13
N ASN A 33 -4.21 -7.77 -5.25
CA ASN A 33 -4.25 -8.32 -6.58
C ASN A 33 -3.40 -7.47 -7.53
N TRP A 34 -2.91 -8.06 -8.60
CA TRP A 34 -2.15 -7.36 -9.62
C TRP A 34 -2.41 -7.93 -11.01
N ALA A 35 -2.31 -7.08 -12.01
CA ALA A 35 -2.55 -7.44 -13.41
C ALA A 35 -1.71 -6.57 -14.35
N GLY A 36 -1.61 -6.99 -15.60
CA GLY A 36 -0.97 -6.23 -16.66
C GLY A 36 0.38 -6.78 -17.12
N VAL A 37 1.21 -5.89 -17.64
CA VAL A 37 2.47 -6.25 -18.30
C VAL A 37 3.54 -6.67 -17.29
N GLY A 38 4.35 -7.66 -17.64
CA GLY A 38 5.42 -8.17 -16.78
C GLY A 38 4.94 -9.15 -15.72
N ASN A 39 5.88 -9.59 -14.89
CA ASN A 39 5.62 -10.51 -13.78
C ASN A 39 5.90 -9.79 -12.47
N PHE A 40 4.93 -9.86 -11.56
CA PHE A 40 5.07 -9.33 -10.21
C PHE A 40 5.19 -10.45 -9.19
N SER A 41 6.26 -10.41 -8.42
CA SER A 41 6.50 -11.30 -7.30
C SER A 41 6.27 -10.54 -6.00
N LEU A 42 5.20 -10.86 -5.29
CA LEU A 42 4.89 -10.27 -4.01
C LEU A 42 5.98 -10.60 -2.98
N ILE A 43 6.52 -9.59 -2.30
CA ILE A 43 7.54 -9.73 -1.26
C ILE A 43 6.90 -9.56 0.13
N SER A 44 6.05 -8.56 0.30
CA SER A 44 5.35 -8.33 1.55
C SER A 44 3.98 -7.72 1.31
N GLN A 45 3.04 -8.05 2.19
CA GLN A 45 1.73 -7.42 2.23
C GLN A 45 1.20 -7.36 3.66
N GLY A 46 0.23 -6.49 3.89
CA GLY A 46 -0.51 -6.39 5.13
C GLY A 46 -0.27 -5.06 5.84
N ILE A 47 -0.54 -5.07 7.14
CA ILE A 47 -0.36 -3.91 8.01
C ILE A 47 1.07 -3.96 8.55
N PHE A 48 1.85 -2.91 8.27
CA PHE A 48 3.22 -2.78 8.81
C PHE A 48 3.23 -1.94 10.07
N ARG A 49 2.29 -1.01 10.19
CA ARG A 49 2.04 -0.20 11.37
C ARG A 49 0.56 0.05 11.52
N ALA A 50 -0.04 -0.57 12.53
CA ALA A 50 -1.50 -0.59 12.69
C ALA A 50 -2.07 0.76 13.12
N LYS A 51 -1.37 1.51 13.98
CA LYS A 51 -1.89 2.72 14.61
C LYS A 51 -0.91 3.88 14.45
N GLU A 52 -1.44 5.08 14.20
CA GLU A 52 -0.62 6.28 14.20
C GLU A 52 -0.18 6.67 15.62
N GLN A 53 0.85 7.51 15.71
CA GLN A 53 1.31 8.13 16.94
C GLN A 53 1.77 9.57 16.64
N SER A 54 2.06 10.35 17.68
CA SER A 54 2.47 11.76 17.58
C SER A 54 3.64 12.06 16.63
N GLY A 55 4.43 11.06 16.20
CA GLY A 55 5.53 11.23 15.27
C GLY A 55 5.39 10.49 13.94
N TYR A 56 4.31 9.73 13.72
CA TYR A 56 4.18 8.91 12.53
C TYR A 56 2.75 8.42 12.25
N SER A 57 2.46 8.17 10.97
CA SER A 57 1.20 7.56 10.53
C SER A 57 1.17 6.03 10.65
N ALA A 58 -0.04 5.46 10.72
CA ALA A 58 -0.28 4.06 10.42
C ALA A 58 -0.02 3.81 8.93
N TYR A 59 0.50 2.63 8.57
CA TYR A 59 0.65 2.26 7.16
C TYR A 59 0.63 0.75 6.91
N GLY A 60 0.16 0.39 5.73
CA GLY A 60 0.06 -0.97 5.22
C GLY A 60 -0.13 -0.98 3.72
N GLY A 61 -0.06 -2.16 3.09
CA GLY A 61 -0.27 -2.30 1.66
C GLY A 61 0.50 -3.48 1.10
N ALA A 62 1.09 -3.33 -0.08
CA ALA A 62 1.84 -4.40 -0.74
C ALA A 62 3.13 -3.86 -1.41
N LYS A 63 4.17 -4.69 -1.38
CA LYS A 63 5.46 -4.46 -2.04
C LYS A 63 5.89 -5.73 -2.75
N GLY A 64 6.51 -5.58 -3.92
CA GLY A 64 7.06 -6.70 -4.66
C GLY A 64 8.08 -6.30 -5.71
N ALA A 65 8.65 -7.30 -6.35
CA ALA A 65 9.53 -7.14 -7.49
C ALA A 65 8.72 -7.27 -8.78
N TRP A 66 8.75 -6.23 -9.61
CA TRP A 66 8.20 -6.26 -10.96
C TRP A 66 9.32 -6.47 -11.96
N ASN A 67 9.12 -7.45 -12.86
CA ASN A 67 10.09 -7.82 -13.88
C ASN A 67 9.41 -7.80 -15.26
N PHE A 68 9.99 -7.08 -16.20
CA PHE A 68 9.54 -7.08 -17.59
C PHE A 68 10.74 -6.94 -18.52
N SER A 69 10.87 -7.88 -19.46
CA SER A 69 12.07 -7.99 -20.30
C SER A 69 13.34 -8.03 -19.42
N ASN A 70 14.32 -7.17 -19.68
CA ASN A 70 15.57 -7.07 -18.92
C ASN A 70 15.51 -6.06 -17.74
N ILE A 71 14.32 -5.57 -17.37
CA ILE A 71 14.14 -4.59 -16.30
C ILE A 71 13.58 -5.27 -15.06
N SER A 72 14.22 -5.02 -13.92
CA SER A 72 13.72 -5.41 -12.59
C SER A 72 13.59 -4.18 -11.71
N LYS A 73 12.43 -3.97 -11.10
CA LYS A 73 12.11 -2.83 -10.22
C LYS A 73 11.41 -3.30 -8.95
N SER A 74 11.74 -2.68 -7.82
CA SER A 74 10.95 -2.81 -6.60
C SER A 74 9.80 -1.81 -6.65
N LEU A 75 8.57 -2.29 -6.72
CA LEU A 75 7.37 -1.46 -6.66
C LEU A 75 6.67 -1.64 -5.32
N TYR A 76 5.99 -0.60 -4.86
CA TYR A 76 5.10 -0.68 -3.71
C TYR A 76 3.91 0.25 -3.86
N LEU A 77 2.80 -0.17 -3.27
CA LEU A 77 1.61 0.64 -3.07
C LEU A 77 1.25 0.52 -1.59
N TYR A 78 1.31 1.63 -0.88
CA TYR A 78 0.95 1.72 0.52
C TYR A 78 -0.20 2.70 0.72
N PHE A 79 -0.98 2.38 1.73
CA PHE A 79 -1.97 3.24 2.33
C PHE A 79 -1.44 3.76 3.65
N ARG A 80 -1.64 5.04 3.89
CA ARG A 80 -1.26 5.72 5.12
C ARG A 80 -2.47 6.42 5.71
N VAL A 81 -2.58 6.38 7.03
CA VAL A 81 -3.58 7.14 7.78
C VAL A 81 -2.91 7.84 8.94
N GLY A 82 -3.21 9.11 9.10
CA GLY A 82 -2.89 9.87 10.28
C GLY A 82 -3.20 11.36 10.17
N ASN A 83 -3.17 12.05 11.31
CA ASN A 83 -3.59 13.45 11.45
C ASN A 83 -4.98 13.70 10.83
N ASP A 84 -5.94 12.81 11.09
CA ASP A 84 -7.30 12.86 10.52
C ASP A 84 -7.33 12.79 8.98
N THR A 85 -6.27 12.28 8.34
CA THR A 85 -6.15 12.18 6.88
C THR A 85 -5.71 10.80 6.43
N ALA A 86 -6.08 10.45 5.20
CA ALA A 86 -5.73 9.19 4.57
C ALA A 86 -5.16 9.45 3.18
N TRP A 87 -4.04 8.81 2.84
CA TRP A 87 -3.37 9.02 1.57
C TRP A 87 -2.63 7.77 1.06
N ILE A 88 -2.27 7.81 -0.22
CA ILE A 88 -1.50 6.77 -0.88
C ILE A 88 -0.02 7.19 -0.91
N ASP A 89 0.86 6.25 -0.62
CA ASP A 89 2.31 6.38 -0.77
C ASP A 89 2.81 5.23 -1.64
N SER A 90 3.40 5.54 -2.79
CA SER A 90 3.73 4.53 -3.80
C SER A 90 4.98 4.88 -4.59
N ASN A 91 5.74 3.84 -4.92
CA ASN A 91 6.75 3.84 -5.98
C ASN A 91 6.25 2.93 -7.10
N MET A 92 5.11 3.29 -7.65
CA MET A 92 4.55 2.71 -8.86
C MET A 92 5.03 3.59 -10.00
#